data_AF-A0A7D4PWQ7-F1
#
_entry.id   AF-A0A7D4PWQ7-F1
#
_cell.length_a   1.000
_cell.length_b   1.000
_cell.length_c   1.000
_cell.angle_alpha   90.00
_cell.angle_beta   90.00
_cell.angle_gamma   90.00
#
_symmetry.space_group_name_H-M   'P 1'
#
loop_
_entity.id
_entity.type
_entity.pdbx_description
1 polymer ?
#
loop_
_entity_poly.entity_id
_entity_poly.type
_entity_poly.pdbx_seq_one_letter_code
_entity_poly.pdbx_strand_id
1 'polypeptide(L)'
;MINIDEIINYLRENHTEISIELKPGASAELIMQVEEIYKLKLPDDVRKFYEFTNGFELLDDHIFNIISLEDIIDNKTQYNDAYINIAEYLIYSDVWSLIIDPADHNNYQITNSDHTNNKEITLTKSLADFLHHFIIGGLFEKEGLYHWYNELLVEKLTSSPGNLAGTFYFEELFRITGRGPVMSGQITSGKLSASNLFWFENDDYKTIIDIESIELGRNAKGGFVGLMLSKYIHHSTEKKIKKLRGSTINIYRFN
;
A
#
# COMPACT_ATOMS: atom_id res chain seq x y z
N MET A 1 13.38 -18.70 2.27
CA MET A 1 13.01 -17.89 1.10
C MET A 1 12.06 -18.75 0.30
N ILE A 2 10.79 -18.35 0.23
CA ILE A 2 9.79 -19.10 -0.52
C ILE A 2 10.11 -18.99 -2.01
N ASN A 3 10.03 -20.10 -2.73
CA ASN A 3 10.22 -20.12 -4.18
C ASN A 3 8.88 -20.20 -4.92
N ILE A 4 8.90 -19.94 -6.23
CA ILE A 4 7.67 -19.89 -7.01
C ILE A 4 6.97 -21.26 -7.15
N ASP A 5 7.71 -22.37 -7.10
CA ASP A 5 7.12 -23.72 -7.12
C ASP A 5 6.27 -23.98 -5.88
N GLU A 6 6.73 -23.56 -4.71
CA GLU A 6 6.00 -23.66 -3.44
C GLU A 6 4.69 -22.86 -3.49
N ILE A 7 4.75 -21.64 -4.03
CA ILE A 7 3.55 -20.80 -4.25
C ILE A 7 2.58 -21.46 -5.22
N ILE A 8 3.06 -21.93 -6.38
CA ILE A 8 2.23 -22.59 -7.38
C ILE A 8 1.55 -23.83 -6.80
N ASN A 9 2.26 -24.64 -6.04
CA ASN A 9 1.69 -25.81 -5.38
C ASN A 9 0.62 -25.42 -4.35
N TYR A 10 0.89 -24.40 -3.53
CA TYR A 10 -0.09 -23.90 -2.58
C TYR A 10 -1.35 -23.39 -3.27
N LEU A 11 -1.23 -22.56 -4.32
CA LEU A 11 -2.36 -22.01 -5.06
C LEU A 11 -3.19 -23.14 -5.69
N ARG A 12 -2.54 -24.15 -6.29
CA ARG A 12 -3.22 -25.31 -6.87
C ARG A 12 -4.09 -26.05 -5.86
N GLU A 13 -3.61 -26.19 -4.62
CA GLU A 13 -4.29 -26.95 -3.57
C GLU A 13 -5.34 -26.13 -2.82
N ASN A 14 -5.15 -24.81 -2.69
CA ASN A 14 -5.88 -23.97 -1.74
C ASN A 14 -6.64 -22.79 -2.37
N HIS A 15 -6.60 -22.59 -3.69
CA HIS A 15 -7.23 -21.42 -4.35
C HIS A 15 -8.71 -21.16 -3.94
N THR A 16 -9.53 -22.21 -3.80
CA THR A 16 -10.92 -22.09 -3.37
C THR A 16 -11.08 -21.69 -1.91
N GLU A 17 -10.12 -22.04 -1.05
CA GLU A 17 -10.16 -21.68 0.38
C GLU A 17 -9.83 -20.19 0.59
N ILE A 18 -8.94 -19.65 -0.24
CA ILE A 18 -8.57 -18.23 -0.23
C ILE A 18 -9.41 -17.38 -1.19
N SER A 19 -10.57 -17.88 -1.63
CA SER A 19 -11.53 -17.19 -2.51
C SER A 19 -10.90 -16.61 -3.80
N ILE A 20 -9.97 -17.32 -4.45
CA ILE A 20 -9.44 -16.91 -5.76
C ILE A 20 -9.90 -17.84 -6.88
N GLU A 21 -10.12 -17.27 -8.06
CA GLU A 21 -10.35 -17.98 -9.31
C GLU A 21 -9.08 -17.94 -10.18
N LEU A 22 -8.43 -19.10 -10.35
CA LEU A 22 -7.26 -19.23 -11.21
C LEU A 22 -7.68 -19.32 -12.69
N LYS A 23 -7.08 -18.49 -13.54
CA LYS A 23 -7.28 -18.57 -14.99
C LYS A 23 -6.44 -19.72 -15.58
N PRO A 24 -6.82 -20.30 -16.73
CA PRO A 24 -5.97 -21.27 -17.42
C PRO A 24 -4.56 -20.70 -17.65
N GLY A 25 -3.53 -21.53 -17.54
CA GLY A 25 -2.14 -21.13 -17.82
C GLY A 25 -1.97 -20.54 -19.23
N ALA A 26 -1.12 -19.52 -19.33
CA ALA A 26 -0.81 -18.84 -20.57
C ALA A 26 -0.03 -19.75 -21.53
N SER A 27 -0.29 -19.61 -22.83
CA SER A 27 0.51 -20.30 -23.84
C SER A 27 1.89 -19.65 -24.00
N ALA A 28 2.85 -20.42 -24.51
CA ALA A 28 4.18 -19.90 -24.81
C ALA A 28 4.13 -18.72 -25.82
N GLU A 29 3.21 -18.78 -26.78
CA GLU A 29 3.01 -17.73 -27.79
C GLU A 29 2.49 -16.44 -27.15
N LEU A 30 1.62 -16.52 -26.15
CA LEU A 30 1.10 -15.36 -25.44
C LEU A 30 2.20 -14.67 -24.61
N ILE A 31 3.00 -15.47 -23.91
CA ILE A 31 4.18 -14.96 -23.18
C ILE A 31 5.15 -14.27 -24.14
N MET A 32 5.45 -14.90 -25.28
CA MET A 32 6.34 -14.31 -26.29
C MET A 32 5.80 -12.99 -26.85
N GLN A 33 4.47 -12.84 -27.00
CA GLN A 33 3.87 -11.58 -27.45
C GLN A 33 4.08 -10.45 -26.44
N VAL A 34 3.93 -10.71 -25.14
CA VAL A 34 4.23 -9.72 -24.08
C VAL A 34 5.70 -9.30 -24.16
N GLU A 35 6.61 -10.28 -24.27
CA GLU A 35 8.05 -10.03 -24.38
C GLU A 35 8.42 -9.20 -25.62
N GLU A 36 7.79 -9.48 -26.76
CA GLU A 36 8.00 -8.73 -28.01
C GLU A 36 7.49 -7.29 -27.92
N ILE A 37 6.28 -7.10 -27.38
CA ILE A 37 5.63 -5.78 -27.26
C ILE A 37 6.41 -4.86 -26.32
N TYR A 38 6.87 -5.38 -25.18
CA TYR A 38 7.68 -4.62 -24.23
C TYR A 38 9.17 -4.60 -24.58
N LYS A 39 9.61 -5.39 -25.57
CA LYS A 39 11.01 -5.58 -25.98
C LYS A 39 11.91 -6.00 -24.81
N LEU A 40 11.39 -6.86 -23.95
CA LEU A 40 12.04 -7.35 -22.74
C LEU A 40 11.73 -8.84 -22.59
N LYS A 41 12.56 -9.57 -21.86
CA LYS A 41 12.21 -10.93 -21.41
C LYS A 41 11.56 -10.85 -20.03
N LEU A 42 10.55 -11.69 -19.79
CA LEU A 42 9.98 -11.81 -18.45
C LEU A 42 10.95 -12.59 -17.54
N PRO A 43 11.03 -12.25 -16.24
CA PRO A 43 11.73 -13.05 -15.24
C PRO A 43 11.29 -14.52 -15.28
N ASP A 44 12.21 -15.45 -14.98
CA ASP A 44 11.92 -16.88 -15.11
C ASP A 44 10.81 -17.35 -14.14
N ASP A 45 10.74 -16.78 -12.94
CA ASP A 45 9.69 -17.08 -11.97
C ASP A 45 8.33 -16.49 -12.37
N VAL A 46 8.32 -15.27 -12.91
CA VAL A 46 7.14 -14.64 -13.50
C VAL A 46 6.62 -15.46 -14.68
N ARG A 47 7.49 -15.86 -15.61
CA ARG A 47 7.14 -16.72 -16.75
C ARG A 47 6.48 -18.01 -16.26
N LYS A 48 7.12 -18.68 -15.32
CA LYS A 48 6.65 -19.95 -14.75
C LYS A 48 5.30 -19.82 -14.04
N PHE A 49 5.06 -18.71 -13.35
CA PHE A 49 3.77 -18.41 -12.78
C PHE A 49 2.68 -18.26 -13.86
N TYR A 50 2.95 -17.49 -14.92
CA TYR A 50 1.98 -17.29 -16.00
C TYR A 50 1.72 -18.56 -16.82
N GLU A 51 2.72 -19.43 -17.01
CA GLU A 51 2.53 -20.76 -17.60
C GLU A 51 1.60 -21.66 -16.76
N PHE A 52 1.58 -21.47 -15.43
CA PHE A 52 0.67 -22.17 -14.53
C PHE A 52 -0.74 -21.57 -14.51
N THR A 53 -0.84 -20.24 -14.35
CA THR A 53 -2.12 -19.51 -14.28
C THR A 53 -1.96 -18.15 -14.94
N ASN A 54 -2.84 -17.81 -15.88
CA ASN A 54 -2.76 -16.53 -16.58
C ASN A 54 -3.38 -15.38 -15.77
N GLY A 55 -2.87 -15.18 -14.55
CA GLY A 55 -3.49 -14.35 -13.53
C GLY A 55 -4.62 -15.06 -12.77
N PHE A 56 -5.23 -14.32 -11.85
CA PHE A 56 -6.36 -14.76 -11.03
C PHE A 56 -7.13 -13.56 -10.50
N GLU A 57 -8.36 -13.77 -10.05
CA GLU A 57 -9.20 -12.73 -9.43
C GLU A 57 -9.80 -13.22 -8.11
N LEU A 58 -10.14 -12.29 -7.21
CA LEU A 58 -10.90 -12.59 -6.01
C LEU A 58 -12.39 -12.83 -6.35
N LEU A 59 -12.95 -13.93 -5.86
CA LEU A 59 -14.34 -14.33 -6.08
C LEU A 59 -15.36 -13.46 -5.34
N ASP A 60 -14.99 -12.89 -4.20
CA ASP A 60 -15.95 -12.26 -3.29
C ASP A 60 -16.29 -10.81 -3.69
N ASP A 61 -15.35 -10.11 -4.32
CA ASP A 61 -15.48 -8.68 -4.62
C ASP A 61 -14.92 -8.26 -5.99
N HIS A 62 -14.16 -9.13 -6.68
CA HIS A 62 -13.49 -8.86 -7.95
C HIS A 62 -12.72 -7.52 -7.98
N ILE A 63 -12.30 -7.00 -6.82
CA ILE A 63 -11.63 -5.71 -6.73
C ILE A 63 -10.11 -5.83 -6.82
N PHE A 64 -9.56 -7.04 -6.69
CA PHE A 64 -8.14 -7.30 -6.91
C PHE A 64 -7.93 -8.50 -7.80
N ASN A 65 -6.95 -8.37 -8.68
CA ASN A 65 -6.54 -9.43 -9.57
C ASN A 65 -5.05 -9.33 -9.89
N ILE A 66 -4.47 -10.51 -10.14
CA ILE A 66 -3.26 -10.62 -10.95
C ILE A 66 -3.71 -10.52 -12.40
N ILE A 67 -3.19 -9.52 -13.11
CA ILE A 67 -3.61 -9.13 -14.45
C ILE A 67 -3.21 -10.23 -15.44
N SER A 68 -4.12 -10.56 -16.37
CA SER A 68 -3.84 -11.53 -17.43
C SER A 68 -2.86 -10.96 -18.47
N LEU A 69 -2.14 -11.81 -19.19
CA LEU A 69 -1.21 -11.35 -20.21
C LEU A 69 -1.92 -10.64 -21.37
N GLU A 70 -3.16 -11.02 -21.71
CA GLU A 70 -3.99 -10.34 -22.69
C GLU A 70 -4.29 -8.91 -22.25
N ASP A 71 -4.69 -8.70 -21.00
CA ASP A 71 -4.95 -7.36 -20.47
C ASP A 71 -3.67 -6.51 -20.44
N ILE A 72 -2.52 -7.11 -20.12
CA ILE A 72 -1.21 -6.43 -20.19
C ILE A 72 -0.90 -5.96 -21.62
N ILE A 73 -1.14 -6.82 -22.62
CA ILE A 73 -0.97 -6.48 -24.04
C ILE A 73 -1.93 -5.36 -24.45
N ASP A 74 -3.20 -5.48 -24.07
CA ASP A 74 -4.23 -4.50 -24.40
C ASP A 74 -3.92 -3.15 -23.78
N ASN A 75 -3.50 -3.10 -22.51
CA ASN A 75 -3.09 -1.86 -21.85
C ASN A 75 -1.92 -1.19 -22.58
N LYS A 76 -0.92 -1.98 -22.97
CA LYS A 76 0.22 -1.46 -23.72
C LYS A 76 -0.16 -0.93 -25.10
N THR A 77 -1.01 -1.65 -25.82
CA THR A 77 -1.38 -1.29 -27.20
C THR A 77 -2.39 -0.14 -27.26
N GLN A 78 -3.31 -0.06 -26.30
CA GLN A 78 -4.36 0.96 -26.28
C GLN A 78 -3.92 2.26 -25.57
N TYR A 79 -3.19 2.14 -24.45
CA TYR A 79 -2.83 3.28 -23.60
C TYR A 79 -1.34 3.61 -23.62
N ASN A 80 -0.52 2.81 -24.31
CA ASN A 80 0.93 2.96 -24.35
C ASN A 80 1.58 2.96 -22.94
N ASP A 81 1.07 2.12 -22.05
CA ASP A 81 1.60 1.98 -20.69
C ASP A 81 3.11 1.74 -20.71
N ALA A 82 3.85 2.50 -19.90
CA ALA A 82 5.31 2.36 -19.85
C ALA A 82 5.75 1.13 -19.05
N TYR A 83 4.87 0.62 -18.19
CA TYR A 83 5.16 -0.41 -17.20
C TYR A 83 4.40 -1.70 -17.51
N ILE A 84 4.95 -2.83 -17.04
CA ILE A 84 4.26 -4.12 -17.05
C ILE A 84 3.53 -4.23 -15.71
N ASN A 85 2.24 -3.87 -15.69
CA ASN A 85 1.41 -3.99 -14.50
C ASN A 85 1.00 -5.46 -14.33
N ILE A 86 1.35 -6.07 -13.20
CA ILE A 86 1.06 -7.49 -12.94
C ILE A 86 -0.11 -7.69 -11.98
N ALA A 87 -0.47 -6.68 -11.20
CA ALA A 87 -1.63 -6.71 -10.33
C ALA A 87 -2.28 -5.33 -10.28
N GLU A 88 -3.58 -5.32 -10.02
CA GLU A 88 -4.33 -4.08 -9.81
C GLU A 88 -5.34 -4.23 -8.68
N TYR A 89 -5.72 -3.08 -8.13
CA TYR A 89 -6.81 -2.94 -7.17
C TYR A 89 -7.76 -1.83 -7.63
N LEU A 90 -9.06 -2.15 -7.64
CA LEU A 90 -10.18 -1.25 -7.91
C LEU A 90 -10.04 -0.52 -9.26
N ILE A 91 -9.95 -1.27 -10.35
CA ILE A 91 -9.87 -0.76 -11.74
C ILE A 91 -8.69 0.23 -11.86
N TYR A 92 -7.49 -0.26 -11.62
CA TYR A 92 -6.23 0.48 -11.70
C TYR A 92 -6.18 1.70 -10.77
N SER A 93 -6.93 1.68 -9.66
CA SER A 93 -6.79 2.71 -8.62
C SER A 93 -5.48 2.58 -7.87
N ASP A 94 -4.95 1.36 -7.77
CA ASP A 94 -3.58 1.05 -7.39
C ASP A 94 -3.06 -0.09 -8.27
N VAL A 95 -1.77 -0.02 -8.65
CA VAL A 95 -1.13 -1.03 -9.50
C VAL A 95 0.19 -1.50 -8.91
N TRP A 96 0.53 -2.75 -9.20
CA TRP A 96 1.84 -3.31 -8.95
C TRP A 96 2.53 -3.61 -10.27
N SER A 97 3.72 -3.04 -10.44
CA SER A 97 4.43 -3.06 -11.72
C SER A 97 5.75 -3.81 -11.61
N LEU A 98 6.09 -4.54 -12.68
CA LEU A 98 7.42 -5.09 -12.87
C LEU A 98 8.33 -4.06 -13.52
N ILE A 99 9.48 -3.84 -12.89
CA ILE A 99 10.61 -3.12 -13.49
C ILE A 99 11.73 -4.14 -13.68
N ILE A 100 12.04 -4.45 -14.94
CA ILE A 100 12.99 -5.49 -15.33
C ILE A 100 14.27 -4.82 -15.83
N ASP A 101 15.43 -5.29 -15.36
CA ASP A 101 16.72 -4.89 -15.91
C ASP A 101 16.91 -5.48 -17.32
N PRO A 102 17.08 -4.65 -18.38
CA PRO A 102 17.27 -5.15 -19.73
C PRO A 102 18.56 -5.97 -19.92
N ALA A 103 19.55 -5.83 -19.03
CA ALA A 103 20.81 -6.56 -19.09
C ALA A 103 20.73 -7.96 -18.46
N ASP A 104 19.83 -8.15 -17.50
CA ASP A 104 19.58 -9.41 -16.81
C ASP A 104 18.10 -9.48 -16.41
N HIS A 105 17.30 -10.23 -17.17
CA HIS A 105 15.85 -10.28 -16.99
C HIS A 105 15.43 -10.86 -15.64
N ASN A 106 16.31 -11.60 -14.95
CA ASN A 106 16.06 -12.12 -13.62
C ASN A 106 16.44 -11.12 -12.51
N ASN A 107 17.11 -10.02 -12.84
CA ASN A 107 17.27 -8.87 -11.96
C ASN A 107 16.11 -7.90 -12.18
N TYR A 108 15.04 -8.05 -11.39
CA TYR A 108 13.86 -7.21 -11.50
C TYR A 108 13.37 -6.78 -10.11
N GLN A 109 12.39 -5.89 -10.10
CA GLN A 109 11.70 -5.46 -8.90
C GLN A 109 10.19 -5.34 -9.15
N ILE A 110 9.41 -5.65 -8.12
CA ILE A 110 7.99 -5.35 -8.06
C ILE A 110 7.83 -4.06 -7.25
N THR A 111 7.17 -3.09 -7.85
CA THR A 111 6.94 -1.80 -7.22
C THR A 111 5.46 -1.50 -7.14
N ASN A 112 5.09 -0.65 -6.19
CA ASN A 112 3.75 -0.08 -6.10
C ASN A 112 3.88 1.43 -6.18
N SER A 113 3.20 2.01 -7.16
CA SER A 113 3.15 3.45 -7.36
C SER A 113 1.85 3.98 -6.75
N ASP A 114 1.96 4.69 -5.63
CA ASP A 114 0.85 5.51 -5.13
C ASP A 114 0.57 6.63 -6.14
N HIS A 115 -0.57 6.53 -6.84
CA HIS A 115 -1.03 7.48 -7.84
C HIS A 115 -1.20 8.91 -7.27
N THR A 116 -1.21 9.07 -5.95
CA THR A 116 -1.41 10.37 -5.30
C THR A 116 -0.11 11.15 -5.06
N ASN A 117 1.04 10.47 -4.94
CA ASN A 117 2.29 11.09 -4.49
C ASN A 117 3.48 10.92 -5.44
N ASN A 118 3.31 10.22 -6.57
CA ASN A 118 4.38 9.89 -7.53
C ASN A 118 5.62 9.25 -6.87
N LYS A 119 5.46 8.61 -5.71
CA LYS A 119 6.54 7.94 -4.99
C LYS A 119 6.36 6.45 -5.14
N GLU A 120 7.19 5.89 -5.99
CA GLU A 120 7.30 4.45 -6.17
C GLU A 120 8.03 3.83 -4.95
N ILE A 121 7.42 2.79 -4.38
CA ILE A 121 8.03 1.95 -3.36
C ILE A 121 8.36 0.60 -3.99
N THR A 122 9.63 0.23 -3.94
CA THR A 122 10.07 -1.13 -4.26
C THR A 122 9.67 -2.06 -3.13
N LEU A 123 8.82 -3.04 -3.44
CA LEU A 123 8.35 -4.03 -2.46
C LEU A 123 9.33 -5.19 -2.34
N THR A 124 9.65 -5.80 -3.48
CA THR A 124 10.50 -7.01 -3.52
C THR A 124 11.14 -7.21 -4.88
N LYS A 125 12.00 -8.22 -4.97
CA LYS A 125 12.66 -8.71 -6.18
C LYS A 125 12.29 -10.17 -6.49
N SER A 126 11.16 -10.63 -5.96
CA SER A 126 10.68 -12.01 -6.08
C SER A 126 9.16 -12.03 -6.18
N LEU A 127 8.62 -12.68 -7.22
CA LEU A 127 7.18 -12.81 -7.39
C LEU A 127 6.62 -13.73 -6.31
N ALA A 128 7.39 -14.74 -5.93
CA ALA A 128 7.00 -15.68 -4.89
C ALA A 128 6.81 -14.98 -3.54
N ASP A 129 7.65 -13.99 -3.22
CA ASP A 129 7.57 -13.19 -1.99
C ASP A 129 6.35 -12.26 -2.01
N PHE A 130 6.10 -11.60 -3.15
CA PHE A 130 4.90 -10.79 -3.35
C PHE A 130 3.61 -11.61 -3.16
N LEU A 131 3.53 -12.77 -3.81
CA LEU A 131 2.37 -13.66 -3.71
C LEU A 131 2.25 -14.27 -2.31
N HIS A 132 3.36 -14.52 -1.61
CA HIS A 132 3.33 -14.99 -0.23
C HIS A 132 2.62 -13.99 0.69
N HIS A 133 2.99 -12.70 0.61
CA HIS A 133 2.33 -11.64 1.37
C HIS A 133 0.83 -11.55 1.06
N PHE A 134 0.45 -11.65 -0.22
CA PHE A 134 -0.96 -11.71 -0.59
C PHE A 134 -1.67 -12.93 0.00
N ILE A 135 -1.05 -14.12 -0.03
CA ILE A 135 -1.67 -15.35 0.48
C ILE A 135 -1.90 -15.30 2.00
N ILE A 136 -0.96 -14.73 2.77
CA ILE A 136 -1.05 -14.75 4.24
C ILE A 136 -1.97 -13.67 4.80
N GLY A 137 -2.04 -12.49 4.17
CA GLY A 137 -2.77 -11.34 4.70
C GLY A 137 -3.64 -10.61 3.69
N GLY A 138 -3.83 -11.17 2.49
CA GLY A 138 -4.56 -10.53 1.41
C GLY A 138 -4.01 -9.14 1.11
N LEU A 139 -4.92 -8.19 0.88
CA LEU A 139 -4.57 -6.80 0.66
C LEU A 139 -4.32 -6.04 1.96
N PHE A 140 -5.23 -6.16 2.93
CA PHE A 140 -5.34 -5.22 4.04
C PHE A 140 -5.01 -5.80 5.41
N GLU A 141 -5.06 -7.13 5.55
CA GLU A 141 -4.81 -7.76 6.85
C GLU A 141 -3.32 -7.67 7.20
N LYS A 142 -3.02 -7.99 8.45
CA LYS A 142 -1.65 -8.06 8.94
C LYS A 142 -0.83 -8.99 8.04
N GLU A 143 0.40 -8.57 7.72
CA GLU A 143 1.32 -9.28 6.80
C GLU A 143 0.85 -9.33 5.33
N GLY A 144 -0.29 -8.69 4.99
CA GLY A 144 -0.77 -8.48 3.63
C GLY A 144 -0.03 -7.37 2.87
N LEU A 145 -0.42 -7.14 1.62
CA LEU A 145 0.29 -6.24 0.69
C LEU A 145 0.38 -4.79 1.19
N TYR A 146 -0.72 -4.18 1.66
CA TYR A 146 -0.69 -2.80 2.15
C TYR A 146 -0.02 -2.66 3.52
N HIS A 147 -0.15 -3.67 4.39
CA HIS A 147 0.58 -3.68 5.66
C HIS A 147 2.09 -3.64 5.39
N TRP A 148 2.56 -4.53 4.52
CA TRP A 148 3.96 -4.62 4.12
C TRP A 148 4.46 -3.37 3.40
N TYR A 149 3.68 -2.80 2.47
CA TYR A 149 3.99 -1.52 1.84
C TYR A 149 4.26 -0.42 2.88
N ASN A 150 3.40 -0.32 3.91
CA ASN A 150 3.53 0.71 4.95
C ASN A 150 4.80 0.52 5.79
N GLU A 151 5.17 -0.72 6.11
CA GLU A 151 6.42 -1.03 6.83
C GLU A 151 7.64 -0.56 6.04
N LEU A 152 7.70 -0.87 4.74
CA LEU A 152 8.78 -0.46 3.85
C LEU A 152 8.83 1.06 3.65
N LEU A 153 7.66 1.71 3.62
CA LEU A 153 7.59 3.17 3.55
C LEU A 153 8.19 3.81 4.80
N VAL A 154 7.85 3.31 5.99
CA VAL A 154 8.42 3.80 7.27
C VAL A 154 9.93 3.57 7.31
N GLU A 155 10.41 2.40 6.90
CA GLU A 155 11.84 2.10 6.82
C GLU A 155 12.58 3.06 5.87
N LYS A 156 12.05 3.30 4.67
CA LYS A 156 12.63 4.24 3.70
C LYS A 156 12.72 5.67 4.23
N LEU A 157 11.70 6.11 4.98
CA LEU A 157 11.65 7.44 5.58
C LEU A 157 12.62 7.59 6.75
N THR A 158 12.83 6.52 7.54
CA THR A 158 13.69 6.53 8.73
C THR A 158 15.17 6.27 8.43
N SER A 159 15.47 5.54 7.35
CA SER A 159 16.84 5.19 6.94
C SER A 159 17.58 6.29 6.16
N SER A 160 16.90 7.36 5.75
CA SER A 160 17.50 8.48 5.02
C SER A 160 18.32 9.38 5.96
N PRO A 161 19.68 9.37 5.92
CA PRO A 161 20.55 9.95 6.97
C PRO A 161 20.58 11.48 7.07
N GLY A 162 19.61 12.19 6.48
CA GLY A 162 19.52 13.66 6.46
C GLY A 162 18.30 14.25 7.15
N ASN A 163 17.36 13.43 7.66
CA ASN A 163 16.06 13.91 8.16
C ASN A 163 15.77 13.57 9.63
N LEU A 164 16.79 13.31 10.44
CA LEU A 164 16.62 13.05 11.88
C LEU A 164 16.67 14.31 12.77
N ALA A 165 16.44 15.49 12.18
CA ALA A 165 16.22 16.73 12.91
C ALA A 165 14.95 17.44 12.41
N GLY A 166 13.85 17.25 13.15
CA GLY A 166 12.86 18.29 13.35
C GLY A 166 11.59 18.25 12.48
N THR A 167 10.48 18.48 13.20
CA THR A 167 9.27 19.17 12.72
C THR A 167 8.23 18.30 12.02
N PHE A 168 7.13 18.01 12.72
CA PHE A 168 5.83 17.78 12.09
C PHE A 168 5.36 19.11 11.48
N TYR A 169 5.60 19.31 10.19
CA TYR A 169 4.95 20.39 9.45
C TYR A 169 3.52 19.96 9.14
N PHE A 170 2.55 20.60 9.80
CA PHE A 170 1.13 20.57 9.44
C PHE A 170 0.84 21.35 8.14
N GLU A 171 1.73 21.31 7.15
CA GLU A 171 1.62 22.16 5.96
C GLU A 171 1.46 21.41 4.63
N GLU A 172 1.68 20.09 4.55
CA GLU A 172 1.45 19.38 3.28
C GLU A 172 0.69 18.06 3.52
N LEU A 173 -0.65 18.21 3.47
CA LEU A 173 -1.68 17.18 3.32
C LEU A 173 -1.87 16.22 4.51
N PHE A 174 -3.00 16.38 5.21
CA PHE A 174 -3.59 15.31 6.01
C PHE A 174 -4.53 14.48 5.11
N ARG A 175 -4.58 13.16 5.33
CA ARG A 175 -5.55 12.25 4.70
C ARG A 175 -6.63 11.90 5.72
N ILE A 176 -7.88 12.20 5.38
CA ILE A 176 -9.07 11.82 6.17
C ILE A 176 -9.82 10.79 5.35
N THR A 177 -9.86 9.55 5.84
CA THR A 177 -10.59 8.45 5.22
C THR A 177 -11.88 8.19 5.99
N GLY A 178 -13.02 8.44 5.35
CA GLY A 178 -14.36 8.12 5.86
C GLY A 178 -15.29 7.74 4.71
N ARG A 179 -16.53 7.32 5.00
CA ARG A 179 -17.55 7.02 3.97
C ARG A 179 -18.07 8.34 3.34
N GLY A 180 -17.34 8.89 2.38
CA GLY A 180 -17.67 10.13 1.67
C GLY A 180 -16.55 10.59 0.72
N PRO A 181 -16.77 11.65 -0.08
CA PRO A 181 -15.79 12.13 -1.05
C PRO A 181 -14.49 12.56 -0.37
N VAL A 182 -13.37 12.12 -0.96
CA VAL A 182 -12.01 12.45 -0.54
C VAL A 182 -11.76 13.93 -0.82
N MET A 183 -11.44 14.71 0.22
CA MET A 183 -11.01 16.11 0.06
C MET A 183 -9.50 16.22 0.26
N SER A 184 -8.78 16.57 -0.79
CA SER A 184 -7.40 17.06 -0.72
C SER A 184 -7.41 18.59 -0.73
N GLY A 185 -6.84 19.24 0.28
CA GLY A 185 -6.75 20.70 0.33
C GLY A 185 -5.99 21.24 1.54
N GLN A 186 -5.52 22.48 1.44
CA GLN A 186 -4.90 23.22 2.54
C GLN A 186 -6.00 23.69 3.51
N ILE A 187 -6.05 23.19 4.75
CA ILE A 187 -6.98 23.74 5.77
C ILE A 187 -6.41 25.06 6.27
N THR A 188 -6.83 26.15 5.64
CA THR A 188 -6.54 27.50 6.08
C THR A 188 -7.46 27.90 7.25
N SER A 189 -8.63 27.26 7.37
CA SER A 189 -9.53 27.26 8.54
C SER A 189 -10.59 26.13 8.42
N GLY A 190 -11.07 25.57 9.53
CA GLY A 190 -12.19 24.60 9.50
C GLY A 190 -12.33 23.74 10.77
N LYS A 191 -13.51 23.13 10.93
CA LYS A 191 -13.77 21.99 11.83
C LYS A 191 -13.81 20.70 10.99
N LEU A 192 -13.10 19.68 11.41
CA LEU A 192 -13.18 18.34 10.81
C LEU A 192 -14.22 17.53 11.60
N SER A 193 -15.25 17.00 10.93
CA SER A 193 -16.29 16.19 11.59
C SER A 193 -15.86 14.73 11.81
N ALA A 194 -16.51 14.10 12.79
CA ALA A 194 -16.21 12.79 13.36
C ALA A 194 -16.10 11.63 12.35
N SER A 195 -15.20 10.69 12.68
CA SER A 195 -14.92 9.36 12.08
C SER A 195 -13.48 9.19 11.58
N ASN A 196 -12.50 9.81 12.23
CA ASN A 196 -11.10 9.72 11.81
C ASN A 196 -10.30 8.95 12.86
N LEU A 197 -9.75 7.80 12.45
CA LEU A 197 -8.79 7.02 13.23
C LEU A 197 -7.40 7.65 13.04
N PHE A 198 -6.75 7.99 14.15
CA PHE A 198 -5.41 8.53 14.19
C PHE A 198 -4.46 7.54 14.85
N TRP A 199 -3.32 7.30 14.19
CA TRP A 199 -2.23 6.50 14.72
C TRP A 199 -1.22 7.43 15.39
N PHE A 200 -0.95 7.17 16.66
CA PHE A 200 0.17 7.78 17.39
C PHE A 200 1.20 6.73 17.75
N GLU A 201 2.45 6.97 17.34
CA GLU A 201 3.59 6.14 17.70
C GLU A 201 4.68 7.02 18.30
N ASN A 202 5.20 6.60 19.44
CA ASN A 202 6.48 7.06 19.95
C ASN A 202 7.28 5.86 20.46
N ASP A 203 8.50 6.11 20.93
CA ASP A 203 9.45 5.08 21.39
C ASP A 203 8.87 4.12 22.46
N ASP A 204 7.83 4.54 23.19
CA ASP A 204 7.28 3.80 24.34
C ASP A 204 5.87 3.24 24.10
N TYR A 205 5.13 3.67 23.06
CA TYR A 205 3.78 3.21 22.80
C TYR A 205 3.32 3.38 21.34
N LYS A 206 2.49 2.43 20.90
CA LYS A 206 1.64 2.54 19.71
C LYS A 206 0.18 2.62 20.17
N THR A 207 -0.54 3.66 19.79
CA THR A 207 -1.94 3.82 20.15
C THR A 207 -2.76 4.29 18.95
N ILE A 208 -3.92 3.66 18.77
CA ILE A 208 -4.95 4.09 17.82
C ILE A 208 -6.01 4.85 18.59
N ILE A 209 -6.29 6.07 18.14
CA ILE A 209 -7.25 6.98 18.75
C ILE A 209 -8.33 7.30 17.72
N ASP A 210 -9.57 6.98 18.03
CA ASP A 210 -10.71 7.53 17.29
C ASP A 210 -11.01 8.93 17.83
N ILE A 211 -11.03 9.93 16.95
CA ILE A 211 -11.17 11.34 17.32
C ILE A 211 -12.45 11.91 16.72
N GLU A 212 -13.30 12.47 17.57
CA GLU A 212 -14.57 13.08 17.14
C GLU A 212 -14.36 14.42 16.41
N SER A 213 -13.38 15.23 16.81
CA SER A 213 -12.95 16.39 16.02
C SER A 213 -11.54 16.87 16.36
N ILE A 214 -10.90 17.53 15.37
CA ILE A 214 -9.62 18.23 15.53
C ILE A 214 -9.87 19.72 15.32
N GLU A 215 -9.43 20.53 16.28
CA GLU A 215 -9.42 21.98 16.19
C GLU A 215 -7.97 22.51 16.19
N LEU A 216 -7.69 23.45 15.29
CA LEU A 216 -6.40 24.15 15.23
C LEU A 216 -6.39 25.30 16.25
N GLY A 217 -5.59 25.18 17.31
CA GLY A 217 -5.39 26.25 18.29
C GLY A 217 -4.50 27.36 17.72
N ARG A 218 -5.02 28.60 17.69
CA ARG A 218 -4.26 29.80 17.29
C ARG A 218 -4.19 30.81 18.43
N ASN A 219 -3.09 31.55 18.52
CA ASN A 219 -2.96 32.65 19.48
C ASN A 219 -3.65 33.91 18.96
N ALA A 220 -3.72 34.95 19.79
CA ALA A 220 -4.36 36.22 19.44
C ALA A 220 -3.72 36.95 18.23
N LYS A 221 -2.53 36.54 17.80
CA LYS A 221 -1.83 37.05 16.60
C LYS A 221 -2.00 36.14 15.38
N GLY A 222 -2.85 35.11 15.46
CA GLY A 222 -3.10 34.14 14.40
C GLY A 222 -2.04 33.05 14.25
N GLY A 223 -0.99 33.04 15.08
CA GLY A 223 0.06 32.03 15.06
C GLY A 223 -0.43 30.69 15.59
N PHE A 224 -0.04 29.59 14.94
CA PHE A 224 -0.38 28.23 15.37
C PHE A 224 0.23 27.91 16.74
N VAL A 225 -0.56 27.33 17.63
CA VAL A 225 -0.17 27.01 19.02
C VAL A 225 -0.27 25.52 19.32
N GLY A 226 -1.10 24.79 18.59
CA GLY A 226 -1.21 23.34 18.73
C GLY A 226 -2.52 22.79 18.17
N LEU A 227 -2.68 21.47 18.25
CA LEU A 227 -3.93 20.79 17.98
C LEU A 227 -4.71 20.58 19.27
N MET A 228 -6.01 20.79 19.21
CA MET A 228 -6.94 20.40 20.26
C MET A 228 -7.84 19.28 19.74
N LEU A 229 -7.80 18.14 20.42
CA LEU A 229 -8.58 16.95 20.05
C LEU A 229 -9.81 16.91 20.95
N SER A 230 -11.01 17.05 20.38
CA SER A 230 -12.23 16.94 21.18
C SER A 230 -12.69 15.49 21.20
N LYS A 231 -12.65 14.88 22.40
CA LYS A 231 -13.18 13.54 22.73
C LYS A 231 -12.61 12.40 21.90
N TYR A 232 -11.96 11.47 22.60
CA TYR A 232 -11.32 10.32 21.98
C TYR A 232 -11.82 9.00 22.56
N ILE A 233 -11.97 7.99 21.69
CA ILE A 233 -12.19 6.60 22.08
C ILE A 233 -10.88 5.86 21.87
N HIS A 234 -10.35 5.30 22.95
CA HIS A 234 -9.06 4.62 22.96
C HIS A 234 -9.26 3.13 22.67
N HIS A 235 -8.70 2.63 21.58
CA HIS A 235 -8.68 1.21 21.26
C HIS A 235 -7.27 0.69 21.53
N SER A 236 -7.00 0.19 22.74
CA SER A 236 -5.75 -0.50 23.05
C SER A 236 -5.98 -1.92 23.52
N THR A 237 -5.17 -2.83 23.00
CA THR A 237 -5.15 -4.25 23.37
C THR A 237 -4.24 -4.57 24.56
N GLU A 238 -3.59 -3.60 25.21
CA GLU A 238 -2.75 -3.88 26.38
C GLU A 238 -3.11 -3.08 27.64
N LYS A 239 -3.39 -3.86 28.69
CA LYS A 239 -3.63 -3.41 30.07
C LYS A 239 -2.37 -2.71 30.61
N LYS A 240 -2.32 -1.37 30.57
CA LYS A 240 -1.90 -0.48 31.68
C LYS A 240 -1.76 0.98 31.24
N ILE A 241 -2.87 1.68 31.03
CA ILE A 241 -2.90 3.13 31.23
C ILE A 241 -4.18 3.48 31.99
N LYS A 242 -4.15 3.31 33.32
CA LYS A 242 -5.14 3.94 34.18
C LYS A 242 -4.80 5.43 34.22
N LYS A 243 -5.72 6.23 33.65
CA LYS A 243 -5.99 7.66 33.96
C LYS A 243 -5.47 8.69 32.94
N LEU A 244 -6.20 8.82 31.83
CA LEU A 244 -6.22 10.05 31.00
C LEU A 244 -7.65 10.62 30.83
N ARG A 245 -8.57 10.35 31.77
CA ARG A 245 -9.84 11.08 31.82
C ARG A 245 -9.58 12.48 32.40
N GLY A 246 -9.71 13.50 31.55
CA GLY A 246 -9.54 14.91 31.92
C GLY A 246 -8.16 15.50 31.64
N SER A 247 -7.29 14.83 30.89
CA SER A 247 -5.96 15.34 30.59
C SER A 247 -5.96 16.14 29.29
N THR A 248 -5.63 17.43 29.39
CA THR A 248 -5.19 18.24 28.25
C THR A 248 -3.80 17.74 27.81
N ILE A 249 -3.65 17.28 26.57
CA ILE A 249 -2.33 17.00 25.99
C ILE A 249 -1.77 18.35 25.55
N ASN A 250 -0.94 18.97 26.40
CA ASN A 250 -0.21 20.17 26.04
C ASN A 250 1.04 19.78 25.26
N ILE A 251 1.07 20.08 23.96
CA ILE A 251 2.28 19.96 23.16
C ILE A 251 3.06 21.27 23.36
N TYR A 252 4.16 21.21 24.10
CA TYR A 252 4.96 22.39 24.41
C TYR A 252 5.89 22.74 23.24
N ARG A 253 5.85 24.00 22.83
CA ARG A 253 6.88 24.62 21.99
C ARG A 253 8.03 25.04 22.90
N PHE A 254 9.20 24.43 22.74
CA PHE A 254 10.43 24.96 23.33
C PHE A 254 11.04 25.97 22.36
N ASN A 255 11.40 27.14 22.88
CA ASN A 255 11.86 28.33 22.13
C ASN A 255 13.21 28.11 21.46
#